data_AF-A0A6I2XKT6-F1
#
_entry.id   AF-A0A6I2XKT6-F1
#
_cell.length_a   1.000
_cell.length_b   1.000
_cell.length_c   1.000
_cell.angle_alpha   90.00
_cell.angle_beta   90.00
_cell.angle_gamma   90.00
#
_symmetry.space_group_name_H-M   'P 1'
#
loop_
_entity.id
_entity.type
_entity.pdbx_description
1 polymer ?
#
loop_
_entity_poly.entity_id
_entity_poly.type
_entity_poly.pdbx_seq_one_letter_code
_entity_poly.pdbx_strand_id
1 'polypeptide(L)'
;MSGTLAMAESIDAAAGSPKNQVIVQSMPAELASSVLSDGLDYVPAMPYGSLCPQWYDLAMQYFPPSEWDTIDFLLDRESRCDLMAFNPKDTNGKPSYSLFQINAFWCTPSKHYEQGFLQQHGVLTTCEELFDAPTQFKAARAIYVEGLVRHGMGWRSWGSYPETR
;
A
#
# COMPACT_ATOMS: atom_id res chain seq x y z
N MET A 1 51.44 0.46 -70.73
CA MET A 1 52.10 -0.83 -71.01
C MET A 1 52.07 -1.65 -69.74
N SER A 2 51.81 -2.95 -69.89
CA SER A 2 52.19 -4.10 -69.06
C SER A 2 52.57 -3.85 -67.59
N GLY A 3 52.03 -4.55 -66.60
CA GLY A 3 51.24 -5.78 -66.64
C GLY A 3 51.37 -6.53 -65.31
N THR A 4 50.43 -7.45 -65.09
CA THR A 4 50.48 -8.68 -64.26
C THR A 4 50.56 -8.51 -62.72
N LEU A 5 49.53 -8.93 -61.95
CA LEU A 5 49.19 -10.32 -61.53
C LEU A 5 50.37 -10.96 -60.76
N ALA A 6 50.24 -11.59 -59.59
CA ALA A 6 49.07 -12.06 -58.85
C ALA A 6 49.51 -12.67 -57.50
N MET A 7 48.48 -13.07 -56.76
CA MET A 7 48.38 -14.20 -55.83
C MET A 7 48.75 -14.02 -54.36
N ALA A 8 47.80 -14.55 -53.60
CA ALA A 8 47.68 -14.61 -52.16
C ALA A 8 48.30 -15.89 -51.61
N GLU A 9 48.71 -15.80 -50.35
CA GLU A 9 48.88 -16.84 -49.33
C GLU A 9 48.73 -16.09 -48.00
N SER A 10 48.27 -16.63 -46.88
CA SER A 10 47.45 -17.77 -46.50
C SER A 10 47.17 -17.53 -45.01
N ILE A 11 46.00 -17.96 -44.57
CA ILE A 11 45.52 -18.03 -43.19
C ILE A 11 46.58 -18.47 -42.15
N ASP A 12 46.55 -17.87 -40.97
CA ASP A 12 46.59 -18.62 -39.71
C ASP A 12 45.95 -17.84 -38.57
N ALA A 13 45.13 -18.56 -37.81
CA ALA A 13 44.35 -18.06 -36.68
C ALA A 13 45.13 -18.22 -35.37
N ALA A 14 45.12 -17.21 -34.51
CA ALA A 14 45.27 -17.41 -33.07
C ALA A 14 44.65 -16.25 -32.29
N ALA A 15 43.68 -16.62 -31.44
CA ALA A 15 42.99 -15.76 -30.50
C ALA A 15 43.93 -15.25 -29.39
N GLY A 16 43.68 -14.02 -28.93
CA GLY A 16 44.34 -13.45 -27.77
C GLY A 16 43.89 -12.01 -27.50
N SER A 17 42.71 -11.85 -26.88
CA SER A 17 42.15 -10.54 -26.51
C SER A 17 42.87 -9.94 -25.30
N PRO A 18 43.25 -8.64 -25.32
CA PRO A 18 44.05 -8.01 -24.29
C PRO A 18 43.24 -7.59 -23.05
N LYS A 19 43.82 -7.86 -21.86
CA LYS A 19 43.31 -7.51 -20.54
C LYS A 19 43.30 -5.99 -20.35
N ASN A 20 42.11 -5.40 -20.19
CA ASN A 20 41.93 -4.00 -19.86
C ASN A 20 41.95 -3.84 -18.32
N GLN A 21 42.96 -3.14 -17.81
CA GLN A 21 43.11 -2.85 -16.38
C GLN A 21 42.19 -1.67 -16.00
N VAL A 22 41.28 -1.88 -15.05
CA VAL A 22 40.42 -0.84 -14.48
C VAL A 22 41.20 -0.10 -13.41
N ILE A 23 41.42 1.20 -13.63
CA ILE A 23 41.99 2.14 -12.67
C ILE A 23 40.94 2.43 -11.60
N VAL A 24 41.21 2.01 -10.36
CA VAL A 24 40.40 2.37 -9.19
C VAL A 24 40.85 3.75 -8.71
N GLN A 25 40.14 4.80 -9.12
CA GLN A 25 40.29 6.13 -8.50
C GLN A 25 39.48 6.17 -7.21
N SER A 26 40.20 6.36 -6.10
CA SER A 26 39.66 6.60 -4.76
C SER A 26 38.85 7.89 -4.72
N MET A 27 37.56 7.81 -4.37
CA MET A 27 36.72 8.99 -4.12
C MET A 27 37.10 9.62 -2.77
N PRO A 28 37.16 10.95 -2.66
CA PRO A 28 37.45 11.62 -1.39
C PRO A 28 36.27 11.46 -0.41
N ALA A 29 36.61 11.19 0.86
CA ALA A 29 35.70 10.89 1.96
C ALA A 29 34.70 12.02 2.33
N GLU A 30 34.81 13.20 1.72
CA GLU A 30 33.89 14.31 1.96
C GLU A 30 32.57 14.23 1.18
N LEU A 31 32.46 13.36 0.16
CA LEU A 31 31.19 13.20 -0.58
C LEU A 31 30.24 12.15 0.02
N ALA A 32 30.66 11.45 1.07
CA ALA A 32 29.85 10.41 1.71
C ALA A 32 28.94 10.93 2.84
N SER A 33 29.08 12.21 3.24
CA SER A 33 28.45 12.75 4.45
C SER A 33 27.29 13.73 4.21
N SER A 34 26.84 13.93 2.96
CA SER A 34 25.70 14.81 2.66
C SER A 34 24.40 14.08 2.34
N VAL A 35 24.32 12.75 2.51
CA VAL A 35 23.04 12.02 2.46
C VAL A 35 22.42 11.99 3.86
N LEU A 36 22.13 13.17 4.37
CA LEU A 36 21.17 13.37 5.45
C LEU A 36 20.06 14.25 4.88
N SER A 37 18.82 13.78 5.06
CA SER A 37 17.59 14.55 4.86
C SER A 37 17.01 14.58 3.45
N ASP A 38 16.88 13.43 2.79
CA ASP A 38 15.66 13.21 2.01
C ASP A 38 14.73 12.46 2.95
N GLY A 39 13.69 13.13 3.45
CA GLY A 39 12.65 12.53 4.27
C GLY A 39 11.82 11.56 3.44
N LEU A 40 12.44 10.49 2.94
CA LEU A 40 11.74 9.33 2.45
C LEU A 40 11.01 8.75 3.65
N ASP A 41 9.70 8.98 3.68
CA ASP A 41 8.77 8.31 4.59
C ASP A 41 9.06 6.81 4.52
N TYR A 42 9.79 6.32 5.52
CA TYR A 42 10.14 4.91 5.60
C TYR A 42 8.86 4.16 5.92
N VAL A 43 8.23 3.64 4.88
CA VAL A 43 7.21 2.61 5.00
C VAL A 43 7.94 1.31 5.36
N PRO A 44 7.67 0.71 6.54
CA PRO A 44 8.31 -0.56 6.89
C PRO A 44 8.05 -1.63 5.83
N ALA A 45 8.92 -2.62 5.75
CA ALA A 45 8.66 -3.75 4.85
C ALA A 45 7.39 -4.48 5.30
N MET A 46 6.51 -4.78 4.35
CA MET A 46 5.31 -5.58 4.58
C MET A 46 5.67 -6.95 5.19
N PRO A 47 4.99 -7.39 6.26
CA PRO A 47 5.20 -8.72 6.83
C PRO A 47 4.96 -9.84 5.82
N TYR A 48 5.87 -10.82 5.80
CA TYR A 48 5.74 -11.99 4.95
C TYR A 48 4.50 -12.80 5.32
N GLY A 49 3.75 -13.24 4.30
CA GLY A 49 2.53 -14.03 4.50
C GLY A 49 1.27 -13.19 4.75
N SER A 50 1.33 -11.87 4.57
CA SER A 50 0.13 -11.02 4.56
C SER A 50 -0.91 -11.56 3.57
N LEU A 51 -2.18 -11.57 3.97
CA LEU A 51 -3.32 -12.10 3.23
C LEU A 51 -3.74 -11.19 2.08
N CYS A 52 -3.66 -9.88 2.31
CA CYS A 52 -4.07 -8.81 1.41
C CYS A 52 -2.93 -7.82 1.11
N PRO A 53 -1.77 -8.31 0.63
CA PRO A 53 -0.54 -7.53 0.50
C PRO A 53 -0.66 -6.31 -0.42
N GLN A 54 -1.57 -6.35 -1.40
CA GLN A 54 -1.80 -5.26 -2.35
C GLN A 54 -2.31 -3.97 -1.70
N TRP A 55 -2.81 -4.04 -0.47
CA TRP A 55 -3.35 -2.88 0.26
C TRP A 55 -2.37 -2.30 1.29
N TYR A 56 -1.18 -2.88 1.44
CA TYR A 56 -0.21 -2.50 2.47
C TYR A 56 0.23 -1.02 2.37
N ASP A 57 0.75 -0.61 1.23
CA ASP A 57 1.28 0.74 1.03
C ASP A 57 0.20 1.81 1.23
N LEU A 58 -1.05 1.48 0.88
CA LEU A 58 -2.19 2.37 1.14
C LEU A 58 -2.53 2.41 2.63
N ALA A 59 -2.56 1.26 3.31
CA ALA A 59 -2.81 1.21 4.75
C ALA A 59 -1.82 2.05 5.54
N MET A 60 -0.53 2.03 5.18
CA MET A 60 0.53 2.79 5.86
C MET A 60 0.39 4.31 5.73
N GLN A 61 -0.39 4.81 4.77
CA GLN A 61 -0.72 6.24 4.69
C GLN A 61 -1.74 6.68 5.74
N TYR A 62 -2.53 5.74 6.26
CA TYR A 62 -3.61 6.05 7.20
C TYR A 62 -3.32 5.49 8.60
N PHE A 63 -2.78 4.29 8.72
CA PHE A 63 -2.59 3.61 9.99
C PHE A 63 -1.12 3.43 10.33
N PRO A 64 -0.75 3.40 11.62
CA PRO A 64 0.61 3.05 11.98
C PRO A 64 0.89 1.57 11.64
N PRO A 65 2.15 1.21 11.38
CA PRO A 65 2.54 -0.16 11.01
C PRO A 65 2.08 -1.24 12.01
N SER A 66 1.94 -0.90 13.29
CA SER A 66 1.46 -1.80 14.34
C SER A 66 0.02 -2.30 14.13
N GLU A 67 -0.77 -1.62 13.31
CA GLU A 67 -2.15 -2.02 13.03
C GLU A 67 -2.26 -2.98 11.84
N TRP A 68 -1.17 -3.21 11.10
CA TRP A 68 -1.22 -3.95 9.84
C TRP A 68 -1.79 -5.34 10.00
N ASP A 69 -1.36 -6.12 11.01
CA ASP A 69 -1.82 -7.50 11.18
C ASP A 69 -3.34 -7.57 11.41
N THR A 70 -3.91 -6.58 12.09
CA THR A 70 -5.37 -6.47 12.25
C THR A 70 -6.04 -6.05 10.95
N ILE A 71 -5.49 -5.04 10.24
CA ILE A 71 -6.02 -4.57 8.96
C ILE A 71 -6.02 -5.71 7.94
N ASP A 72 -4.89 -6.39 7.74
CA ASP A 72 -4.72 -7.50 6.80
C ASP A 72 -5.76 -8.61 7.04
N PHE A 73 -5.93 -8.99 8.31
CA PHE A 73 -6.96 -9.93 8.72
C PHE A 73 -8.39 -9.43 8.42
N LEU A 74 -8.69 -8.16 8.70
CA LEU A 74 -10.01 -7.59 8.41
C LEU A 74 -10.30 -7.56 6.92
N LEU A 75 -9.33 -7.14 6.09
CA LEU A 75 -9.48 -7.09 4.64
C LEU A 75 -9.80 -8.47 4.05
N ASP A 76 -9.12 -9.53 4.50
CA ASP A 76 -9.41 -10.89 4.05
C ASP A 76 -10.77 -11.37 4.55
N ARG A 77 -11.07 -11.17 5.83
CA ARG A 77 -12.32 -11.63 6.44
C ARG A 77 -13.55 -10.96 5.83
N GLU A 78 -13.51 -9.64 5.73
CA GLU A 78 -14.65 -8.81 5.36
C GLU A 78 -14.94 -8.87 3.86
N SER A 79 -13.89 -8.87 3.03
CA SER A 79 -14.09 -8.75 1.58
C SER A 79 -13.26 -9.70 0.74
N ARG A 80 -12.43 -10.57 1.33
CA ARG A 80 -11.41 -11.35 0.59
C ARG A 80 -10.49 -10.42 -0.22
N CYS A 81 -10.14 -9.28 0.37
CA CYS A 81 -9.36 -8.22 -0.24
C CYS A 81 -9.99 -7.56 -1.49
N ASP A 82 -11.28 -7.77 -1.76
CA ASP A 82 -11.98 -7.23 -2.93
C ASP A 82 -12.53 -5.81 -2.65
N LEU A 83 -12.09 -4.84 -3.45
CA LEU A 83 -12.55 -3.46 -3.39
C LEU A 83 -14.02 -3.32 -3.81
N MET A 84 -14.52 -4.22 -4.65
CA MET A 84 -15.89 -4.19 -5.17
C MET A 84 -16.87 -5.03 -4.35
N ALA A 85 -16.42 -5.63 -3.24
CA ALA A 85 -17.28 -6.40 -2.36
C ALA A 85 -18.46 -5.54 -1.88
N PHE A 86 -19.68 -6.05 -2.02
CA PHE A 86 -20.89 -5.33 -1.64
C PHE A 86 -21.89 -6.28 -1.03
N ASN A 87 -22.29 -6.00 0.21
CA ASN A 87 -23.36 -6.72 0.86
C ASN A 87 -24.62 -5.84 0.91
N PRO A 88 -25.63 -6.07 0.05
CA PRO A 88 -26.81 -5.20 -0.03
C PRO A 88 -27.72 -5.27 1.19
N LYS A 89 -27.61 -6.29 2.03
CA LYS A 89 -28.50 -6.55 3.17
C LYS A 89 -27.71 -6.99 4.39
N ASP A 90 -26.78 -6.15 4.81
CA ASP A 90 -26.05 -6.39 6.05
C ASP A 90 -26.93 -6.08 7.29
N THR A 91 -26.36 -6.32 8.46
CA THR A 91 -26.93 -6.07 9.79
C THR A 91 -27.59 -4.70 9.85
N ASN A 92 -28.80 -4.64 10.39
CA ASN A 92 -29.67 -3.45 10.44
C ASN A 92 -30.31 -3.02 9.11
N GLY A 93 -30.28 -3.88 8.08
CA GLY A 93 -30.99 -3.67 6.81
C GLY A 93 -30.35 -2.60 5.91
N LYS A 94 -29.12 -2.19 6.23
CA LYS A 94 -28.32 -1.24 5.45
C LYS A 94 -27.20 -2.01 4.74
N PRO A 95 -26.77 -1.56 3.55
CA PRO A 95 -25.70 -2.23 2.83
C PRO A 95 -24.32 -2.00 3.48
N SER A 96 -23.36 -2.87 3.21
CA SER A 96 -21.96 -2.73 3.58
C SER A 96 -21.07 -2.72 2.34
N TYR A 97 -20.04 -1.88 2.38
CA TYR A 97 -19.25 -1.51 1.21
C TYR A 97 -17.80 -1.94 1.34
N SER A 98 -17.28 -2.52 0.27
CA SER A 98 -15.87 -2.65 -0.07
C SER A 98 -15.03 -3.36 1.01
N LEU A 99 -13.75 -3.00 1.09
CA LEU A 99 -12.68 -3.69 1.79
C LEU A 99 -12.96 -4.01 3.26
N PHE A 100 -13.36 -3.00 4.03
CA PHE A 100 -13.68 -3.15 5.45
C PHE A 100 -15.16 -3.50 5.69
N GLN A 101 -15.96 -3.74 4.65
CA GLN A 101 -17.42 -3.88 4.76
C GLN A 101 -18.04 -2.79 5.64
N ILE A 102 -17.72 -1.53 5.37
CA ILE A 102 -18.24 -0.41 6.16
C ILE A 102 -19.75 -0.32 5.92
N ASN A 103 -20.52 -0.51 6.99
CA ASN A 103 -21.98 -0.45 6.94
C ASN A 103 -22.47 0.98 6.67
N ALA A 104 -23.52 1.12 5.84
CA ALA A 104 -24.08 2.41 5.46
C ALA A 104 -24.58 3.23 6.67
N PHE A 105 -24.78 2.62 7.83
CA PHE A 105 -25.01 3.32 9.09
C PHE A 105 -23.99 4.45 9.33
N TRP A 106 -22.73 4.27 8.94
CA TRP A 106 -21.67 5.26 9.11
C TRP A 106 -21.78 6.45 8.14
N CYS A 107 -22.39 6.25 6.98
CA CYS A 107 -22.53 7.26 5.93
C CYS A 107 -24.01 7.61 5.63
N THR A 108 -24.92 7.37 6.57
CA THR A 108 -26.33 7.76 6.41
C THR A 108 -26.84 8.49 7.65
N PRO A 109 -27.87 9.34 7.51
CA PRO A 109 -28.46 10.07 8.63
C PRO A 109 -28.80 9.17 9.83
N SER A 110 -28.50 9.67 11.02
CA SER A 110 -28.83 9.04 12.30
C SER A 110 -29.31 10.08 13.31
N LYS A 111 -29.78 9.63 14.47
CA LYS A 111 -30.18 10.52 15.58
C LYS A 111 -29.06 11.44 16.10
N HIS A 112 -27.80 11.13 15.81
CA HIS A 112 -26.64 11.89 16.29
C HIS A 112 -25.98 12.72 15.18
N TYR A 113 -26.17 12.32 13.92
CA TYR A 113 -25.49 12.88 12.77
C TYR A 113 -26.49 13.03 11.63
N GLU A 114 -26.97 14.26 11.40
CA GLU A 114 -28.03 14.54 10.43
C GLU A 114 -27.68 14.14 9.00
N GLN A 115 -26.40 14.21 8.62
CA GLN A 115 -25.91 13.82 7.30
C GLN A 115 -25.26 12.43 7.29
N GLY A 116 -25.05 11.83 8.46
CA GLY A 116 -24.18 10.67 8.66
C GLY A 116 -22.82 11.05 9.25
N PHE A 117 -22.21 10.13 9.99
CA PHE A 117 -20.94 10.36 10.69
C PHE A 117 -19.84 10.74 9.71
N LEU A 118 -19.64 9.94 8.67
CA LEU A 118 -18.55 10.14 7.71
C LEU A 118 -18.71 11.43 6.89
N GLN A 119 -19.94 11.84 6.58
CA GLN A 119 -20.22 13.14 5.94
C GLN A 119 -19.87 14.31 6.84
N GLN A 120 -20.34 14.30 8.09
CA GLN A 120 -20.08 15.40 9.00
C GLN A 120 -18.60 15.56 9.37
N HIS A 121 -17.84 14.46 9.30
CA HIS A 121 -16.39 14.47 9.47
C HIS A 121 -15.61 14.74 8.17
N GLY A 122 -16.29 15.07 7.05
CA GLY A 122 -15.63 15.42 5.78
C GLY A 122 -14.81 14.27 5.17
N VAL A 123 -15.20 13.03 5.45
CA VAL A 123 -14.54 11.85 4.90
C VAL A 123 -14.97 11.61 3.46
N LEU A 124 -16.28 11.65 3.23
CA LEU A 124 -16.98 11.41 1.96
C LEU A 124 -18.24 12.27 1.88
N THR A 125 -18.87 12.35 0.71
CA THR A 125 -20.19 12.96 0.53
C THR A 125 -21.31 11.93 0.40
N THR A 126 -21.06 10.83 -0.31
CA THR A 126 -22.01 9.71 -0.45
C THR A 126 -21.38 8.36 -0.14
N CYS A 127 -22.20 7.35 0.19
CA CYS A 127 -21.71 6.03 0.55
C CYS A 127 -21.03 5.30 -0.62
N GLU A 128 -21.33 5.65 -1.86
CA GLU A 128 -20.74 5.06 -3.06
C GLU A 128 -19.23 5.35 -3.17
N GLU A 129 -18.77 6.44 -2.56
CA GLU A 129 -17.34 6.76 -2.47
C GLU A 129 -16.55 5.73 -1.64
N LEU A 130 -17.22 4.87 -0.87
CA LEU A 130 -16.58 3.74 -0.16
C LEU A 130 -16.02 2.67 -1.11
N PHE A 131 -16.35 2.71 -2.42
CA PHE A 131 -15.68 1.87 -3.43
C PHE A 131 -14.35 2.46 -3.93
N ASP A 132 -13.99 3.67 -3.52
CA ASP A 132 -12.65 4.24 -3.73
C ASP A 132 -11.73 3.84 -2.57
N ALA A 133 -10.59 3.22 -2.88
CA ALA A 133 -9.73 2.63 -1.84
C ALA A 133 -9.19 3.68 -0.85
N PRO A 134 -8.60 4.82 -1.29
CA PRO A 134 -8.19 5.88 -0.36
C PRO A 134 -9.31 6.37 0.55
N THR A 135 -10.52 6.59 -0.02
CA THR A 135 -11.69 7.02 0.76
C THR A 135 -12.10 5.97 1.78
N GLN A 136 -12.09 4.69 1.40
CA GLN A 136 -12.41 3.56 2.26
C GLN A 136 -11.44 3.43 3.45
N PHE A 137 -10.12 3.60 3.22
CA PHE A 137 -9.13 3.61 4.30
C PHE A 137 -9.26 4.84 5.21
N LYS A 138 -9.53 6.02 4.64
CA LYS A 138 -9.84 7.24 5.42
C LYS A 138 -11.08 7.04 6.30
N ALA A 139 -12.13 6.40 5.78
CA ALA A 139 -13.35 6.07 6.50
C ALA A 139 -13.09 5.05 7.62
N ALA A 140 -12.37 3.97 7.33
CA ALA A 140 -11.99 2.98 8.33
C ALA A 140 -11.23 3.63 9.48
N ARG A 141 -10.30 4.55 9.18
CA ARG A 141 -9.56 5.29 10.21
C ARG A 141 -10.43 6.19 11.05
N ALA A 142 -11.38 6.92 10.45
CA ALA A 142 -12.31 7.76 11.19
C ALA A 142 -13.13 6.94 12.20
N ILE A 143 -13.61 5.77 11.79
CA ILE A 143 -14.36 4.83 12.64
C ILE A 143 -13.47 4.23 13.73
N TYR A 144 -12.24 3.84 13.40
CA TYR A 144 -11.25 3.35 14.37
C TYR A 144 -10.97 4.40 15.46
N VAL A 145 -10.72 5.65 15.08
CA VAL A 145 -10.49 6.75 16.02
C VAL A 145 -11.72 7.01 16.90
N GLU A 146 -12.93 6.98 16.33
CA GLU A 146 -14.18 7.10 17.10
C GLU A 146 -14.31 5.97 18.15
N GLY A 147 -13.97 4.72 17.77
CA GLY A 147 -13.93 3.57 18.67
C GLY A 147 -12.93 3.76 19.82
N LEU A 148 -11.73 4.25 19.53
CA LEU A 148 -10.73 4.57 20.55
C LEU A 148 -11.22 5.67 21.49
N VAL A 149 -11.71 6.79 20.95
CA VAL A 149 -12.12 7.95 21.75
C VAL A 149 -13.32 7.63 22.65
N ARG A 150 -14.30 6.88 22.16
CA ARG A 150 -15.53 6.58 22.91
C ARG A 150 -15.44 5.37 23.82
N HIS A 151 -14.63 4.38 23.44
CA HIS A 151 -14.67 3.06 24.06
C HIS A 151 -13.30 2.50 24.43
N GLY A 152 -12.21 3.19 24.08
CA GLY A 152 -10.84 2.69 24.27
C GLY A 152 -10.53 1.45 23.44
N MET A 153 -11.30 1.18 22.39
CA MET A 153 -11.13 0.01 21.51
C MET A 153 -11.39 0.42 20.06
N GLY A 154 -10.35 0.51 19.24
CA GLY A 154 -10.44 1.09 17.90
C GLY A 154 -11.23 0.22 16.94
N TRP A 155 -10.89 -1.07 16.90
CA TRP A 155 -11.51 -2.03 15.98
C TRP A 155 -12.88 -2.55 16.43
N ARG A 156 -13.46 -1.99 17.51
CA ARG A 156 -14.73 -2.45 18.10
C ARG A 156 -15.87 -2.56 17.10
N SER A 157 -15.93 -1.67 16.11
CA SER A 157 -16.96 -1.66 15.07
C SER A 157 -16.95 -2.91 14.18
N TRP A 158 -15.84 -3.65 14.16
CA TRP A 158 -15.64 -4.89 13.42
C TRP A 158 -15.57 -6.13 14.35
N GLY A 159 -16.00 -6.00 15.61
CA GLY A 159 -16.00 -7.09 16.59
C GLY A 159 -15.00 -6.90 17.72
N SER A 160 -14.93 -7.89 18.62
CA SER A 160 -14.02 -7.88 19.78
C SER A 160 -12.76 -8.69 19.46
N TYR A 161 -11.79 -8.06 18.80
CA TYR A 161 -10.48 -8.65 18.57
C TYR A 161 -9.47 -8.10 19.58
N PRO A 162 -8.56 -8.92 20.13
CA PRO A 162 -7.41 -8.37 20.83
C PRO A 162 -6.61 -7.56 19.81
N GLU A 163 -6.29 -6.30 20.14
CA GLU A 163 -5.59 -5.33 19.27
C GLU A 163 -4.15 -5.74 18.90
N THR A 164 -3.73 -6.94 19.30
CA THR A 164 -2.41 -7.52 19.02
C THR A 164 -2.55 -9.04 18.90
N ARG A 165 -2.24 -9.61 17.74
CA ARG A 165 -1.88 -11.03 17.61
C ARG A 165 -0.39 -11.14 17.40
#